data_AF-A0A248KGI4-F1
#
_entry.id   AF-A0A248KGI4-F1
#
_cell.length_a   1.000
_cell.length_b   1.000
_cell.length_c   1.000
_cell.angle_alpha   90.00
_cell.angle_beta   90.00
_cell.angle_gamma   90.00
#
_symmetry.space_group_name_H-M   'P 1'
#
loop_
_entity.id
_entity.type
_entity.pdbx_description
1 polymer ?
#
loop_
_entity_poly.entity_id
_entity_poly.type
_entity_poly.pdbx_seq_one_letter_code
_entity_poly.pdbx_strand_id
1 'polypeptide(L)'
;MTVPTSVTTTDDGTATITMTSTVAGPQRLSAVTNGSHQQADVQFIANAATATIASNDLRITRNGALADGLDTNAVQIRVTDSYGNVVAGQTVTLSADNGANMVDGSVSTAADGTAIAFLTNTTAGDTRVTATLGSTSRTIAVTFIASTGSASIAEGDLQLQRDGAKADGIDQNEISVKVTDSGVILLRISMLLSRPPMER
;
A
#
# COMPACT_ATOMS: atom_id res chain seq x y z
N MET A 1 26.20 -20.05 -5.95
CA MET A 1 27.56 -19.51 -6.13
C MET A 1 28.35 -20.49 -6.97
N THR A 2 29.08 -20.02 -7.96
CA THR A 2 30.00 -20.81 -8.76
C THR A 2 31.42 -20.34 -8.46
N VAL A 3 32.28 -21.27 -8.09
CA VAL A 3 33.69 -21.06 -7.76
C VAL A 3 34.47 -22.31 -8.22
N PRO A 4 35.70 -22.18 -8.75
CA PRO A 4 36.52 -23.34 -9.07
C PRO A 4 36.83 -24.17 -7.83
N THR A 5 36.90 -25.49 -8.00
CA THR A 5 37.25 -26.45 -6.92
C THR A 5 38.75 -26.50 -6.65
N SER A 6 39.58 -26.06 -7.60
CA SER A 6 41.03 -25.94 -7.48
C SER A 6 41.57 -24.91 -8.45
N VAL A 7 42.65 -24.24 -8.07
CA VAL A 7 43.45 -23.35 -8.92
C VAL A 7 44.93 -23.63 -8.70
N THR A 8 45.75 -23.38 -9.71
CA THR A 8 47.21 -23.47 -9.61
C THR A 8 47.79 -22.07 -9.53
N THR A 9 48.84 -21.91 -8.74
CA THR A 9 49.56 -20.65 -8.66
C THR A 9 50.38 -20.39 -9.92
N THR A 10 50.55 -19.12 -10.27
CA THR A 10 51.51 -18.65 -11.27
C THR A 10 52.94 -18.75 -10.74
N ASP A 11 53.93 -18.44 -11.59
CA ASP A 11 55.36 -18.55 -11.28
C ASP A 11 55.82 -17.67 -10.10
N ASP A 12 55.04 -16.64 -9.77
CA ASP A 12 55.24 -15.76 -8.60
C ASP A 12 54.56 -16.28 -7.31
N GLY A 13 53.87 -17.41 -7.38
CA GLY A 13 53.15 -18.00 -6.25
C GLY A 13 51.73 -17.48 -6.01
N THR A 14 51.18 -16.65 -6.91
CA THR A 14 49.82 -16.09 -6.79
C THR A 14 48.78 -16.98 -7.48
N ALA A 15 47.56 -17.09 -6.95
CA ALA A 15 46.43 -17.66 -7.68
C ALA A 15 45.22 -16.72 -7.63
N THR A 16 44.61 -16.45 -8.79
CA THR A 16 43.41 -15.61 -8.90
C THR A 16 42.18 -16.50 -9.08
N ILE A 17 41.15 -16.24 -8.29
CA ILE A 17 39.89 -16.98 -8.31
C ILE A 17 38.78 -16.03 -8.74
N THR A 18 38.04 -16.40 -9.77
CA THR A 18 36.80 -15.72 -10.16
C THR A 18 35.61 -16.51 -9.61
N MET A 19 34.59 -15.78 -9.19
CA MET A 19 33.38 -16.35 -8.59
C MET A 19 32.16 -15.54 -8.99
N THR A 20 31.03 -16.23 -9.09
CA THR A 20 29.74 -15.60 -9.40
C THR A 20 28.67 -16.12 -8.43
N SER A 21 27.67 -15.29 -8.14
CA SER A 21 26.53 -15.67 -7.32
C SER A 21 25.27 -15.02 -7.88
N THR A 22 24.17 -15.76 -7.86
CA THR A 22 22.82 -15.24 -8.10
C THR A 22 22.13 -14.80 -6.81
N VAL A 23 22.76 -15.04 -5.65
CA VAL A 23 22.27 -14.66 -4.33
C VAL A 23 23.13 -13.53 -3.79
N ALA A 24 22.49 -12.41 -3.43
CA ALA A 24 23.13 -11.29 -2.77
C ALA A 24 23.37 -11.59 -1.29
N GLY A 25 24.40 -10.97 -0.72
CA GLY A 25 24.76 -11.10 0.69
C GLY A 25 26.23 -11.48 0.91
N PRO A 26 26.62 -11.58 2.19
CA PRO A 26 27.96 -11.99 2.57
C PRO A 26 28.18 -13.48 2.27
N GLN A 27 29.38 -13.82 1.80
CA GLN A 27 29.84 -15.19 1.57
C GLN A 27 31.25 -15.33 2.11
N ARG A 28 31.54 -16.46 2.73
CA ARG A 28 32.86 -16.78 3.27
C ARG A 28 33.53 -17.85 2.42
N LEU A 29 34.72 -17.56 1.92
CA LEU A 29 35.55 -18.52 1.20
C LEU A 29 36.69 -19.01 2.08
N SER A 30 37.10 -20.25 1.86
CA SER A 30 38.30 -20.82 2.47
C SER A 30 39.27 -21.27 1.38
N ALA A 31 40.52 -20.85 1.48
CA ALA A 31 41.62 -21.37 0.69
C ALA A 31 42.42 -22.33 1.56
N VAL A 32 42.77 -23.50 1.00
CA VAL A 32 43.50 -24.56 1.72
C VAL A 32 44.64 -25.04 0.82
N THR A 33 45.82 -25.23 1.41
CA THR A 33 46.96 -25.90 0.76
C THR A 33 47.81 -26.61 1.80
N ASN A 34 48.12 -27.89 1.58
CA ASN A 34 49.00 -28.70 2.45
C ASN A 34 48.72 -28.54 3.97
N GLY A 35 47.44 -28.51 4.37
CA GLY A 35 47.01 -28.36 5.77
C GLY A 35 47.00 -26.93 6.32
N SER A 36 47.55 -25.95 5.59
CA SER A 36 47.35 -24.53 5.86
C SER A 36 46.02 -24.07 5.29
N HIS A 37 45.32 -23.17 5.99
CA HIS A 37 44.09 -22.57 5.50
C HIS A 37 43.96 -21.11 5.90
N GLN A 38 43.24 -20.34 5.09
CA GLN A 38 42.81 -18.98 5.39
C GLN A 38 41.38 -18.77 4.91
N GLN A 39 40.71 -17.73 5.42
CA GLN A 39 39.35 -17.36 5.05
C GLN A 39 39.29 -15.89 4.63
N ALA A 40 38.39 -15.60 3.70
CA ALA A 40 38.06 -14.24 3.30
C ALA A 40 36.54 -14.11 3.12
N ASP A 41 36.00 -12.98 3.55
CA ASP A 41 34.61 -12.62 3.32
C ASP A 41 34.49 -11.79 2.04
N VAL A 42 33.49 -12.10 1.22
CA VAL A 42 33.10 -11.34 0.03
C VAL A 42 31.64 -10.95 0.15
N GLN A 43 31.25 -9.87 -0.51
CA GLN A 43 29.86 -9.40 -0.53
C GLN A 43 29.35 -9.33 -1.96
N PHE A 44 28.27 -10.06 -2.24
CA PHE A 44 27.50 -9.91 -3.47
C PHE A 44 26.36 -8.91 -3.23
N ILE A 45 26.18 -7.95 -4.13
CA ILE A 45 25.12 -6.94 -4.06
C ILE A 45 24.05 -7.26 -5.10
N ALA A 46 22.78 -7.04 -4.76
CA ALA A 46 21.66 -7.25 -5.67
C ALA A 46 21.77 -6.34 -6.91
N ASN A 47 21.27 -6.81 -8.04
CA ASN A 47 21.39 -6.07 -9.29
C ASN A 47 20.23 -5.06 -9.47
N ALA A 48 20.51 -3.80 -9.10
CA ALA A 48 19.55 -2.69 -9.20
C ALA A 48 19.05 -2.43 -10.64
N ALA A 49 19.84 -2.74 -11.67
CA ALA A 49 19.42 -2.56 -13.06
C ALA A 49 18.29 -3.52 -13.49
N THR A 50 18.15 -4.64 -12.77
CA THR A 50 17.09 -5.63 -12.97
C THR A 50 16.00 -5.58 -11.89
N ALA A 51 16.02 -4.54 -11.06
CA ALA A 51 15.04 -4.37 -9.99
C ALA A 51 13.62 -4.27 -10.55
N THR A 52 12.69 -4.98 -9.92
CA THR A 52 11.29 -5.04 -10.33
C THR A 52 10.38 -5.19 -9.10
N ILE A 53 9.09 -4.94 -9.30
CA ILE A 53 8.04 -5.25 -8.34
C ILE A 53 7.32 -6.50 -8.84
N ALA A 54 7.60 -7.65 -8.21
CA ALA A 54 6.94 -8.90 -8.56
C ALA A 54 5.44 -8.85 -8.24
N SER A 55 4.64 -9.72 -8.86
CA SER A 55 3.17 -9.68 -8.75
C SER A 55 2.64 -9.72 -7.32
N ASN A 56 3.35 -10.39 -6.41
CA ASN A 56 2.95 -10.52 -5.00
C ASN A 56 3.66 -9.52 -4.08
N ASP A 57 4.49 -8.64 -4.60
CA ASP A 57 5.33 -7.74 -3.79
C ASP A 57 4.74 -6.35 -3.59
N LEU A 58 3.49 -6.13 -4.01
CA LEU A 58 2.64 -5.04 -3.52
C LEU A 58 1.55 -5.65 -2.63
N ARG A 59 1.53 -5.27 -1.34
CA ARG A 59 0.65 -5.85 -0.33
C ARG A 59 -0.05 -4.77 0.47
N ILE A 60 -1.27 -5.03 0.92
CA ILE A 60 -2.00 -4.14 1.83
C ILE A 60 -1.54 -4.44 3.26
N THR A 61 -1.14 -3.41 4.00
CA THR A 61 -0.78 -3.52 5.43
C THR A 61 -1.83 -2.89 6.33
N ARG A 62 -2.60 -1.92 5.82
CA ARG A 62 -3.76 -1.34 6.49
C ARG A 62 -4.86 -1.05 5.48
N ASN A 63 -6.09 -1.46 5.80
CA ASN A 63 -7.26 -1.30 4.96
C ASN A 63 -8.47 -0.80 5.77
N GLY A 64 -9.48 -0.23 5.10
CA GLY A 64 -10.73 0.19 5.72
C GLY A 64 -10.65 1.51 6.50
N ALA A 65 -9.72 2.39 6.14
CA ALA A 65 -9.66 3.73 6.72
C ALA A 65 -10.93 4.54 6.45
N LEU A 66 -11.29 5.43 7.36
CA LEU A 66 -12.41 6.35 7.12
C LEU A 66 -12.10 7.33 5.98
N ALA A 67 -13.12 7.66 5.19
CA ALA A 67 -13.06 8.63 4.10
C ALA A 67 -13.15 10.07 4.63
N ASP A 68 -12.40 10.41 5.68
CA ASP A 68 -12.40 11.72 6.34
C ASP A 68 -11.22 12.61 5.93
N GLY A 69 -10.38 12.14 5.00
CA GLY A 69 -9.16 12.82 4.55
C GLY A 69 -7.99 12.75 5.53
N LEU A 70 -8.16 12.14 6.70
CA LEU A 70 -7.17 12.06 7.78
C LEU A 70 -6.73 10.63 8.07
N ASP A 71 -7.68 9.69 8.14
CA ASP A 71 -7.37 8.29 8.36
C ASP A 71 -6.72 7.66 7.12
N THR A 72 -5.80 6.74 7.36
CA THR A 72 -4.87 6.24 6.33
C THR A 72 -5.03 4.75 6.08
N ASN A 73 -5.14 4.40 4.80
CA ASN A 73 -4.77 3.07 4.34
C ASN A 73 -3.25 3.01 4.11
N ALA A 74 -2.69 1.80 4.11
CA ALA A 74 -1.27 1.60 3.91
C ALA A 74 -0.99 0.37 3.03
N VAL A 75 0.00 0.52 2.16
CA VAL A 75 0.51 -0.57 1.31
C VAL A 75 2.02 -0.71 1.50
N GLN A 76 2.50 -1.94 1.49
CA GLN A 76 3.92 -2.27 1.45
C GLN A 76 4.31 -2.67 0.03
N ILE A 77 5.44 -2.12 -0.42
CA ILE A 77 6.09 -2.48 -1.68
C ILE A 77 7.39 -3.19 -1.34
N ARG A 78 7.67 -4.30 -2.01
CA ARG A 78 8.97 -4.99 -1.97
C ARG A 78 9.58 -4.97 -3.36
N VAL A 79 10.87 -4.67 -3.43
CA VAL A 79 11.62 -4.62 -4.69
C VAL A 79 12.70 -5.67 -4.67
N THR A 80 12.74 -6.49 -5.72
CA THR A 80 13.77 -7.51 -5.90
C THR A 80 14.39 -7.41 -7.29
N ASP A 81 15.62 -7.90 -7.44
CA ASP A 81 16.23 -8.12 -8.75
C ASP A 81 15.63 -9.36 -9.46
N SER A 82 16.13 -9.68 -10.66
CA SER A 82 15.64 -10.82 -11.46
C SER A 82 15.88 -12.20 -10.82
N TYR A 83 16.73 -12.28 -9.81
CA TYR A 83 17.00 -13.50 -9.05
C TYR A 83 16.29 -13.51 -7.69
N GLY A 84 15.46 -12.50 -7.39
CA GLY A 84 14.71 -12.40 -6.14
C GLY A 84 15.49 -11.80 -4.97
N ASN A 85 16.68 -11.24 -5.21
CA ASN A 85 17.43 -10.54 -4.16
C ASN A 85 16.81 -9.19 -3.88
N VAL A 86 16.65 -8.84 -2.60
CA VAL A 86 16.08 -7.54 -2.20
C VAL A 86 17.00 -6.39 -2.61
N VAL A 87 16.41 -5.30 -3.11
CA VAL A 87 17.17 -4.13 -3.58
C VAL A 87 16.76 -2.91 -2.74
N ALA A 88 17.73 -2.37 -2.01
CA ALA A 88 17.57 -1.16 -1.19
C ALA A 88 17.75 0.11 -2.03
N GLY A 89 17.20 1.23 -1.55
CA GLY A 89 17.35 2.56 -2.15
C GLY A 89 16.57 2.79 -3.45
N GLN A 90 15.66 1.88 -3.82
CA GLN A 90 14.90 2.01 -5.05
C GLN A 90 13.70 2.94 -4.85
N THR A 91 13.63 4.00 -5.64
CA THR A 91 12.51 4.94 -5.64
C THR A 91 11.33 4.37 -6.41
N VAL A 92 10.21 4.19 -5.73
CA VAL A 92 8.94 3.74 -6.28
C VAL A 92 7.96 4.91 -6.29
N THR A 93 7.44 5.25 -7.46
CA THR A 93 6.41 6.29 -7.62
C THR A 93 5.03 5.68 -7.40
N LEU A 94 4.16 6.38 -6.69
CA LEU A 94 2.81 5.92 -6.39
C LEU A 94 1.76 6.84 -7.01
N SER A 95 0.64 6.24 -7.39
CA SER A 95 -0.59 6.95 -7.72
C SER A 95 -1.80 6.17 -7.21
N ALA A 96 -2.91 6.87 -7.03
CA ALA A 96 -4.18 6.27 -6.67
C ALA A 96 -5.32 6.87 -7.49
N ASP A 97 -6.38 6.10 -7.71
CA ASP A 97 -7.63 6.59 -8.31
C ASP A 97 -8.64 7.00 -7.22
N ASN A 98 -9.92 7.15 -7.60
CA ASN A 98 -11.02 7.49 -6.70
C ASN A 98 -10.77 8.77 -5.86
N GLY A 99 -9.97 9.71 -6.39
CA GLY A 99 -9.63 10.96 -5.71
C GLY A 99 -8.73 10.82 -4.49
N ALA A 100 -8.17 9.63 -4.23
CA ALA A 100 -7.30 9.42 -3.08
C ALA A 100 -5.99 10.21 -3.19
N ASN A 101 -5.54 10.74 -2.06
CA ASN A 101 -4.29 11.45 -1.95
C ASN A 101 -3.20 10.52 -1.40
N MET A 102 -2.11 10.37 -2.14
CA MET A 102 -0.90 9.74 -1.61
C MET A 102 -0.24 10.70 -0.62
N VAL A 103 0.06 10.23 0.60
CA VAL A 103 0.78 11.06 1.59
C VAL A 103 2.14 11.45 1.04
N ASP A 104 2.82 10.48 0.41
CA ASP A 104 4.05 10.68 -0.33
C ASP A 104 3.84 10.20 -1.78
N GLY A 105 4.12 11.06 -2.76
CA GLY A 105 4.03 10.69 -4.18
C GLY A 105 5.06 9.63 -4.62
N SER A 106 6.11 9.42 -3.83
CA SER A 106 7.09 8.36 -4.01
C SER A 106 7.71 7.93 -2.68
N VAL A 107 8.20 6.70 -2.64
CA VAL A 107 8.88 6.11 -1.47
C VAL A 107 10.17 5.42 -1.90
N SER A 108 11.15 5.29 -1.00
CA SER A 108 12.39 4.56 -1.27
C SER A 108 12.47 3.28 -0.43
N THR A 109 12.97 2.20 -1.02
CA THR A 109 13.13 0.93 -0.29
C THR A 109 14.23 1.00 0.77
N ALA A 110 13.95 0.43 1.93
CA ALA A 110 14.90 0.27 3.02
C ALA A 110 15.92 -0.86 2.72
N ALA A 111 16.82 -1.13 3.67
CA ALA A 111 17.86 -2.14 3.53
C ALA A 111 17.32 -3.56 3.26
N ASP A 112 16.09 -3.86 3.68
CA ASP A 112 15.40 -5.12 3.42
C ASP A 112 14.66 -5.16 2.07
N GLY A 113 14.80 -4.10 1.26
CA GLY A 113 14.13 -3.92 -0.03
C GLY A 113 12.64 -3.61 0.07
N THR A 114 12.12 -3.23 1.24
CA THR A 114 10.72 -2.86 1.43
C THR A 114 10.53 -1.36 1.62
N ALA A 115 9.35 -0.86 1.23
CA ALA A 115 8.89 0.50 1.50
C ALA A 115 7.42 0.47 1.90
N ILE A 116 6.96 1.43 2.70
CA ILE A 116 5.56 1.58 3.08
C ILE A 116 5.07 2.91 2.55
N ALA A 117 3.91 2.90 1.90
CA ALA A 117 3.22 4.10 1.44
C ALA A 117 1.86 4.23 2.12
N PHE A 118 1.49 5.46 2.45
CA PHE A 118 0.22 5.81 3.08
C PHE A 118 -0.63 6.62 2.12
N LEU A 119 -1.94 6.47 2.22
CA LEU A 119 -2.90 7.25 1.45
C LEU A 119 -4.13 7.59 2.27
N THR A 120 -4.68 8.78 2.04
CA THR A 120 -5.95 9.25 2.60
C THR A 120 -6.97 9.45 1.48
N ASN A 121 -8.25 9.53 1.82
CA ASN A 121 -9.29 9.87 0.86
C ASN A 121 -10.47 10.56 1.58
N THR A 122 -11.21 11.40 0.87
CA THR A 122 -12.50 11.97 1.29
C THR A 122 -13.68 11.28 0.60
N THR A 123 -13.39 10.35 -0.32
CA THR A 123 -14.38 9.57 -1.05
C THR A 123 -14.32 8.12 -0.58
N ALA A 124 -15.44 7.60 -0.10
CA ALA A 124 -15.56 6.21 0.29
C ALA A 124 -15.60 5.27 -0.93
N GLY A 125 -15.32 4.00 -0.70
CA GLY A 125 -15.30 2.96 -1.73
C GLY A 125 -13.90 2.44 -2.05
N ASP A 126 -13.83 1.63 -3.10
CA ASP A 126 -12.58 1.00 -3.53
C ASP A 126 -11.67 2.01 -4.25
N THR A 127 -10.42 2.03 -3.85
CA THR A 127 -9.34 2.85 -4.39
C THR A 127 -8.21 1.94 -4.85
N ARG A 128 -7.84 2.02 -6.12
CA ARG A 128 -6.70 1.28 -6.69
C ARG A 128 -5.43 2.10 -6.54
N VAL A 129 -4.47 1.53 -5.82
CA VAL A 129 -3.13 2.08 -5.64
C VAL A 129 -2.19 1.42 -6.64
N THR A 130 -1.49 2.22 -7.43
CA THR A 130 -0.51 1.77 -8.42
C THR A 130 0.89 2.19 -8.00
N ALA A 131 1.77 1.21 -7.80
CA ALA A 131 3.19 1.40 -7.54
C ALA A 131 3.98 1.16 -8.82
N THR A 132 4.88 2.09 -9.18
CA THR A 132 5.66 2.06 -10.42
C THR A 132 7.15 2.17 -10.12
N LEU A 133 7.94 1.27 -10.69
CA LEU A 133 9.41 1.27 -10.66
C LEU A 133 9.93 1.08 -12.09
N GLY A 134 10.49 2.15 -12.66
CA GLY A 134 10.93 2.16 -14.06
C GLY A 134 9.77 1.82 -15.00
N SER A 135 9.89 0.70 -15.72
CA SER A 135 8.86 0.19 -16.64
C SER A 135 7.90 -0.82 -16.00
N THR A 136 8.12 -1.23 -14.74
CA THR A 136 7.24 -2.18 -14.05
C THR A 136 6.22 -1.42 -13.20
N SER A 137 4.96 -1.85 -13.25
CA SER A 137 3.92 -1.38 -12.33
C SER A 137 3.09 -2.53 -11.74
N ARG A 138 2.59 -2.30 -10.53
CA ARG A 138 1.65 -3.18 -9.83
C ARG A 138 0.53 -2.36 -9.22
N THR A 139 -0.67 -2.94 -9.23
CA THR A 139 -1.87 -2.28 -8.73
C THR A 139 -2.58 -3.18 -7.74
N ILE A 140 -3.02 -2.62 -6.62
CA ILE A 140 -3.82 -3.30 -5.60
C ILE A 140 -4.99 -2.39 -5.19
N ALA A 141 -6.12 -2.97 -4.78
CA ALA A 141 -7.27 -2.21 -4.32
C ALA A 141 -7.32 -2.18 -2.79
N VAL A 142 -7.45 -1.00 -2.21
CA VAL A 142 -7.82 -0.76 -0.82
C VAL A 142 -9.23 -0.17 -0.78
N THR A 143 -9.88 -0.19 0.37
CA THR A 143 -11.24 0.33 0.55
C THR A 143 -11.22 1.42 1.61
N PHE A 144 -11.88 2.54 1.33
CA PHE A 144 -12.20 3.57 2.31
C PHE A 144 -13.66 3.44 2.76
N ILE A 145 -13.91 3.58 4.05
CA ILE A 145 -15.23 3.46 4.68
C ILE A 145 -15.81 4.86 4.84
N ALA A 146 -17.10 5.03 4.51
CA ALA A 146 -17.78 6.32 4.64
C ALA A 146 -17.74 6.84 6.10
N SER A 147 -17.52 8.14 6.25
CA SER A 147 -17.44 8.81 7.55
C SER A 147 -18.78 9.41 7.95
N THR A 148 -19.16 9.26 9.22
CA THR A 148 -20.37 9.91 9.74
C THR A 148 -20.18 11.41 9.98
N GLY A 149 -18.94 11.89 10.07
CA GLY A 149 -18.62 13.29 10.35
C GLY A 149 -18.92 14.24 9.17
N SER A 150 -18.91 13.71 7.95
CA SER A 150 -19.21 14.41 6.69
C SER A 150 -20.57 14.03 6.11
N ALA A 151 -21.38 13.28 6.86
CA ALA A 151 -22.72 12.87 6.47
C ALA A 151 -23.61 14.07 6.14
N SER A 152 -24.37 13.97 5.04
CA SER A 152 -25.30 15.00 4.59
C SER A 152 -26.60 14.40 4.04
N ILE A 153 -27.63 15.23 3.94
CA ILE A 153 -28.90 14.93 3.27
C ILE A 153 -28.92 15.79 2.01
N ALA A 154 -28.92 15.17 0.82
CA ALA A 154 -28.98 15.90 -0.43
C ALA A 154 -30.39 16.48 -0.66
N GLU A 155 -30.49 17.47 -1.55
CA GLU A 155 -31.79 17.94 -2.02
C GLU A 155 -32.58 16.78 -2.63
N GLY A 156 -33.82 16.58 -2.20
CA GLY A 156 -34.65 15.46 -2.60
C GLY A 156 -34.39 14.14 -1.86
N ASP A 157 -33.44 14.06 -0.94
CA ASP A 157 -33.27 12.88 -0.07
C ASP A 157 -34.15 12.93 1.20
N LEU A 158 -34.86 14.05 1.44
CA LEU A 158 -35.95 14.17 2.39
C LEU A 158 -37.28 14.16 1.62
N GLN A 159 -38.09 13.12 1.81
CA GLN A 159 -39.31 12.91 1.03
C GLN A 159 -40.51 12.67 1.94
N LEU A 160 -41.61 13.36 1.65
CA LEU A 160 -42.90 13.13 2.28
C LEU A 160 -43.52 11.87 1.69
N GLN A 161 -43.73 10.85 2.52
CA GLN A 161 -44.33 9.58 2.11
C GLN A 161 -45.83 9.57 2.36
N ARG A 162 -46.27 10.21 3.45
CA ARG A 162 -47.68 10.32 3.81
C ARG A 162 -47.96 11.63 4.50
N ASP A 163 -49.02 12.30 4.05
CA ASP A 163 -49.53 13.54 4.63
C ASP A 163 -51.04 13.49 4.84
N GLY A 164 -51.57 14.47 5.59
CA GLY A 164 -52.99 14.64 5.85
C GLY A 164 -53.52 13.83 7.02
N ALA A 165 -52.66 13.37 7.93
CA ALA A 165 -53.08 12.71 9.16
C ALA A 165 -53.97 13.63 10.01
N LYS A 166 -55.00 13.04 10.62
CA LYS A 166 -55.84 13.78 11.57
C LYS A 166 -55.03 14.11 12.82
N ALA A 167 -55.33 15.26 13.42
CA ALA A 167 -54.76 15.68 14.70
C ALA A 167 -55.42 14.97 15.90
N ASP A 168 -55.59 13.64 15.82
CA ASP A 168 -56.23 12.82 16.85
C ASP A 168 -55.24 12.04 17.74
N GLY A 169 -53.94 12.19 17.47
CA GLY A 169 -52.86 11.50 18.19
C GLY A 169 -52.70 10.03 17.82
N ILE A 170 -53.44 9.54 16.82
CA ILE A 170 -53.41 8.16 16.33
C ILE A 170 -52.94 8.15 14.88
N ASP A 171 -53.55 8.97 14.03
CA ASP A 171 -53.18 9.11 12.63
C ASP A 171 -51.75 9.67 12.50
N GLN A 172 -51.00 9.16 11.52
CA GLN A 172 -49.58 9.46 11.34
C GLN A 172 -49.29 10.02 9.96
N ASN A 173 -48.47 11.07 9.93
CA ASN A 173 -47.72 11.46 8.75
C ASN A 173 -46.38 10.71 8.72
N GLU A 174 -45.85 10.49 7.53
CA GLU A 174 -44.65 9.69 7.32
C GLU A 174 -43.69 10.43 6.39
N ILE A 175 -42.42 10.51 6.81
CA ILE A 175 -41.32 11.06 5.99
C ILE A 175 -40.23 10.00 5.88
N SER A 176 -39.56 9.93 4.73
CA SER A 176 -38.35 9.14 4.54
C SER A 176 -37.16 10.07 4.37
N VAL A 177 -36.04 9.75 5.02
CA VAL A 177 -34.79 10.48 4.87
C VAL A 177 -33.69 9.54 4.45
N LYS A 178 -32.93 9.94 3.44
CA LYS A 178 -31.71 9.27 3.01
C LYS A 178 -30.51 10.13 3.39
N VAL A 179 -29.52 9.52 4.04
CA VAL A 179 -28.29 10.19 4.46
C VAL A 179 -27.14 9.56 3.69
N THR A 180 -26.28 10.40 3.12
CA THR A 180 -25.11 9.95 2.37
C THR A 180 -23.86 10.67 2.82
N ASP A 181 -22.71 10.03 2.63
CA ASP A 181 -21.39 10.66 2.69
C ASP A 181 -20.67 10.38 1.37
N SER A 182 -20.26 11.44 0.68
CA SER A 182 -19.63 11.36 -0.66
C SER A 182 -20.35 10.42 -1.63
N GLY A 183 -21.69 10.39 -1.60
CA GLY A 183 -22.53 9.55 -2.46
C GLY A 183 -22.78 8.11 -1.96
N VAL A 184 -22.14 7.69 -0.86
CA VAL A 184 -22.37 6.39 -0.21
C VAL A 184 -23.49 6.52 0.81
N ILE A 185 -24.49 5.62 0.74
CA ILE A 185 -25.60 5.58 1.71
C ILE A 185 -25.09 5.15 3.07
N LEU A 186 -25.37 5.96 4.08
CA LEU A 186 -25.05 5.64 5.47
C LEU A 186 -26.25 4.94 6.12
N LEU A 187 -25.99 3.80 6.77
CA LEU A 187 -27.00 3.04 7.49
C LEU A 187 -26.91 3.32 8.98
N ARG A 188 -28.07 3.36 9.67
CA ARG A 188 -28.17 3.47 11.14
C ARG A 188 -27.55 4.75 11.74
N ILE A 189 -27.64 5.88 11.04
CA ILE A 189 -27.27 7.19 11.59
C ILE A 189 -28.39 7.78 12.46
N SER A 190 -28.02 8.40 13.57
CA SER A 190 -28.93 9.19 14.40
C SER A 190 -29.11 10.60 13.82
N MET A 191 -30.35 11.08 13.82
CA MET A 191 -30.70 12.40 13.29
C MET A 191 -31.45 13.19 14.36
N LEU A 192 -31.16 14.48 14.46
CA LEU A 192 -31.93 15.40 15.30
C LEU A 192 -33.06 16.01 14.47
N LEU A 193 -34.29 15.89 14.98
CA LEU A 193 -35.47 16.52 14.40
C LEU A 193 -35.86 17.71 15.26
N SER A 194 -36.11 18.87 14.64
CA SER A 194 -36.63 20.05 15.32
C SER A 194 -38.06 20.33 14.87
N ARG A 195 -38.87 20.89 15.78
CA ARG A 195 -40.19 21.44 15.44
C ARG A 195 -40.06 22.96 15.31
N PRO A 196 -40.65 23.59 14.29
CA PRO A 196 -40.72 25.05 14.26
C PRO A 196 -41.57 25.55 15.45
N PRO A 197 -41.32 26.78 15.93
CA PRO A 197 -42.16 27.39 16.95
C PRO A 197 -43.61 27.49 16.46
N MET A 198 -44.57 27.18 17.33
CA MET A 198 -45.99 27.41 17.01
C MET A 198 -46.25 28.92 17.04
N GLU A 199 -46.52 29.51 15.87
CA GLU A 199 -47.22 30.80 15.83
C GLU A 199 -48.68 30.56 16.25
N ARG A 200 -49.14 31.35 17.23
CA ARG A 200 -50.50 31.30 17.78
C ARG A 200 -51.44 32.21 17.01
#